data_AF-A0A060C2R5-F1
#
_entry.id   AF-A0A060C2R5-F1
#
_cell.length_a   1.000
_cell.length_b   1.000
_cell.length_c   1.000
_cell.angle_alpha   90.00
_cell.angle_beta   90.00
_cell.angle_gamma   90.00
#
_symmetry.space_group_name_H-M   'P 1'
#
loop_
_entity.id
_entity.type
_entity.pdbx_description
1 polymer ?
#
loop_
_entity_poly.entity_id
_entity_poly.type
_entity_poly.pdbx_seq_one_letter_code
_entity_poly.pdbx_strand_id
1 'polypeptide(L)' 'MKYYLIAGEASGDLHASRLMLALKKKDPDAMFRFFGGDMMAAAGGTMVKHYRELAYMGFI' A
#
# COMPACT_ATOMS: atom_id res chain seq x y z
N MET A 1 -10.32 10.03 7.46
CA MET A 1 -10.12 8.86 8.37
C MET A 1 -8.71 8.30 8.22
N LYS A 2 -8.22 7.47 9.17
CA LYS A 2 -6.88 6.84 9.09
C LYS A 2 -7.02 5.40 8.60
N TYR A 3 -6.32 5.05 7.52
CA TYR A 3 -6.34 3.74 6.89
C TYR A 3 -4.96 3.08 6.95
N TYR A 4 -4.93 1.80 7.33
CA TYR A 4 -3.73 0.98 7.28
C TYR A 4 -3.92 -0.14 6.24
N LEU A 5 -3.08 -0.19 5.22
CA LEU A 5 -3.15 -1.21 4.15
C LEU A 5 -1.89 -2.08 4.13
N ILE A 6 -2.04 -3.35 3.77
CA ILE A 6 -0.92 -4.29 3.65
C ILE A 6 -1.04 -5.02 2.32
N ALA A 7 -0.06 -4.83 1.45
CA ALA A 7 0.15 -5.58 0.23
C ALA A 7 1.51 -6.28 0.29
N GLY A 8 1.51 -7.61 0.17
CA GLY A 8 2.71 -8.46 0.25
C GLY A 8 3.32 -8.81 -1.12
N GLU A 9 2.70 -8.40 -2.21
CA GLU A 9 3.10 -8.76 -3.58
C GLU A 9 2.70 -7.66 -4.57
N ALA A 10 3.26 -7.71 -5.78
CA ALA A 10 3.03 -6.71 -6.83
C ALA A 10 1.55 -6.62 -7.25
N SER A 11 0.83 -7.75 -7.27
CA SER A 11 -0.61 -7.76 -7.58
C SER A 11 -1.41 -7.02 -6.49
N GLY A 12 -1.06 -7.22 -5.22
CA GLY A 12 -1.62 -6.52 -4.08
C GLY A 12 -1.37 -5.01 -4.13
N ASP A 13 -0.15 -4.58 -4.50
CA ASP A 13 0.21 -3.17 -4.66
C ASP A 13 -0.67 -2.47 -5.73
N LEU A 14 -0.91 -3.15 -6.86
CA LEU A 14 -1.81 -2.66 -7.91
C LEU A 14 -3.25 -2.49 -7.42
N HIS A 15 -3.81 -3.49 -6.74
CA HIS A 15 -5.19 -3.43 -6.28
C HIS A 15 -5.38 -2.42 -5.14
N ALA A 16 -4.44 -2.39 -4.20
CA ALA A 16 -4.49 -1.48 -3.06
C ALA A 16 -4.29 -0.02 -3.47
N SER A 17 -3.45 0.28 -4.46
CA SER A 17 -3.31 1.65 -4.99
C SER A 17 -4.62 2.18 -5.58
N ARG A 18 -5.35 1.35 -6.34
CA ARG A 18 -6.68 1.70 -6.87
C ARG A 18 -7.70 1.95 -5.75
N LEU A 19 -7.66 1.13 -4.70
CA LEU A 19 -8.52 1.31 -3.52
C LEU A 19 -8.20 2.64 -2.81
N MET A 20 -6.92 2.96 -2.60
CA MET A 20 -6.51 4.23 -1.98
C MET A 20 -6.99 5.43 -2.78
N LEU A 21 -6.86 5.39 -4.11
CA LEU A 21 -7.37 6.46 -4.99
C LEU A 21 -8.90 6.60 -4.91
N ALA A 22 -9.63 5.49 -4.87
CA ALA A 22 -11.08 5.50 -4.73
C ALA A 22 -11.55 6.02 -3.36
N LEU A 23 -10.83 5.64 -2.29
CA LEU A 23 -11.09 6.14 -0.93
C LEU A 23 -10.84 7.64 -0.84
N LYS A 24 -9.74 8.12 -1.42
CA LYS A 24 -9.39 9.55 -1.43
C LYS A 24 -10.43 10.42 -2.16
N LYS A 25 -11.14 9.86 -3.14
CA LYS A 25 -12.28 10.54 -3.80
C LYS A 25 -13.49 10.69 -2.89
N LYS A 26 -13.72 9.74 -1.97
CA LYS A 26 -14.84 9.76 -1.02
C LYS A 26 -14.51 10.49 0.27
N ASP A 27 -13.26 10.40 0.71
CA ASP A 27 -12.72 11.00 1.91
C ASP A 27 -11.40 11.72 1.54
N PRO A 28 -11.46 13.02 1.18
CA PRO A 28 -10.28 13.80 0.80
C PRO A 28 -9.23 13.88 1.91
N ASP A 29 -9.66 13.80 3.17
CA ASP A 29 -8.82 13.84 4.37
C ASP A 29 -8.36 12.43 4.82
N ALA A 30 -8.50 11.43 3.94
CA ALA A 30 -8.00 10.10 4.19
C ALA A 30 -6.47 10.10 4.33
N MET A 31 -6.01 9.66 5.50
CA MET A 31 -4.59 9.44 5.77
C MET A 31 -4.27 7.97 5.59
N PHE A 32 -3.29 7.67 4.74
CA PHE A 32 -2.89 6.29 4.44
C PHE A 32 -1.53 5.98 5.03
N ARG A 33 -1.42 4.81 5.66
CA ARG A 33 -0.16 4.20 6.06
C ARG A 33 -0.16 2.76 5.57
N PHE A 34 0.93 2.28 4.96
CA PHE A 34 0.87 0.97 4.33
C PHE A 34 2.19 0.22 4.18
N PHE A 35 2.07 -1.10 4.03
CA PHE A 35 3.06 -1.96 3.39
C PHE A 35 2.65 -2.20 1.96
N GLY A 36 3.56 -2.05 1.00
CA GLY A 36 3.19 -2.15 -0.41
C GLY A 36 4.39 -1.91 -1.31
N GLY A 37 4.13 -1.38 -2.49
CA GLY A 37 5.17 -1.06 -3.47
C GLY A 37 4.98 0.32 -4.07
N ASP A 38 5.59 0.49 -5.23
CA ASP A 38 5.68 1.78 -5.91
C ASP A 38 4.30 2.34 -6.30
N MET A 39 3.30 1.49 -6.60
CA MET A 39 1.98 1.97 -7.00
C MET A 39 1.20 2.57 -5.83
N MET A 40 1.26 1.93 -4.65
CA MET A 40 0.68 2.51 -3.44
C MET A 40 1.45 3.77 -3.01
N ALA A 41 2.77 3.82 -3.23
CA ALA A 41 3.58 5.03 -3.03
C ALA A 41 3.08 6.19 -3.88
N ALA A 42 2.82 5.94 -5.16
CA ALA A 42 2.30 6.93 -6.10
C ALA A 42 0.87 7.39 -5.75
N ALA A 43 0.04 6.52 -5.17
CA ALA A 43 -1.28 6.89 -4.66
C ALA A 43 -1.22 7.83 -3.44
N GLY A 44 -0.09 7.86 -2.74
CA GLY A 44 0.24 8.77 -1.65
C GLY A 44 -0.04 8.20 -0.25
N GLY A 45 0.52 8.85 0.76
CA GLY A 45 0.49 8.37 2.15
C GLY A 45 1.89 8.00 2.64
N THR A 46 1.96 7.24 3.73
CA THR A 46 3.21 6.85 4.37
C THR A 46 3.49 5.36 4.13
N MET A 47 4.43 5.07 3.24
CA MET A 47 4.97 3.72 3.09
C MET A 47 5.85 3.39 4.30
N VAL A 48 5.52 2.29 4.99
CA VAL A 48 6.27 1.82 6.16
C VAL A 48 7.28 0.76 5.78
N LYS A 49 6.98 -0.05 4.75
CA LYS A 49 7.85 -1.11 4.26
C LYS A 49 7.50 -1.50 2.83
N HIS A 50 8.52 -1.77 2.01
CA HIS A 50 8.29 -2.28 0.67
C HIS A 50 8.07 -3.81 0.72
N TYR A 51 7.12 -4.34 -0.06
CA TYR A 51 6.86 -5.77 -0.15
C TYR A 51 8.12 -6.61 -0.50
N ARG A 52 9.09 -6.01 -1.22
CA ARG A 52 10.36 -6.66 -1.58
C ARG A 52 11.24 -6.93 -0.37
N GLU A 53 11.10 -6.16 0.70
CA GLU A 53 11.80 -6.39 1.97
C GLU A 53 11.13 -7.46 2.85
N LEU A 54 9.90 -7.87 2.50
CA LEU A 54 9.17 -8.96 3.16
C LEU A 54 9.32 -10.29 2.43
N ALA A 55 9.79 -10.27 1.17
CA ALA A 55 10.17 -11.46 0.42
C ALA A 55 11.49 -12.04 0.97
N TYR A 56 11.50 -12.43 2.24
CA TYR A 56 12.39 -13.49 2.68
C TYR A 56 11.95 -14.75 1.93
N MET A 57 12.63 -15.06 0.83
CA MET A 57 12.67 -16.44 0.34
C MET A 57 13.28 -17.26 1.48
N GLY A 58 12.43 -17.85 2.30
CA GLY A 58 12.84 -18.78 3.35
C GLY A 58 13.50 -19.96 2.68
N PHE A 59 14.83 -19.97 2.67
CA PHE A 59 15.60 -21.20 2.55
C PHE A 59 15.82 -21.71 3.98
N ILE A 60 15.26 -22.88 4.27
CA ILE A 60 15.79 -23.82 5.27
C ILE A 60 16.11 -25.09 4.50
#